data_AF-A0A965JWW6-F1
#
_entry.id   AF-A0A965JWW6-F1
#
_cell.length_a   1.000
_cell.length_b   1.000
_cell.length_c   1.000
_cell.angle_alpha   90.00
_cell.angle_beta   90.00
_cell.angle_gamma   90.00
#
_symmetry.space_group_name_H-M   'P 1'
#
loop_
_entity.id
_entity.type
_entity.pdbx_description
1 polymer ?
#
loop_
_entity_poly.entity_id
_entity_poly.type
_entity_poly.pdbx_seq_one_letter_code
_entity_poly.pdbx_strand_id
1 'polypeptide(L)'
;MTYRETTKTPTVNTSEEGRAIFPELVESARADYRGAGTWTVETGAPSRGEAWTNLDERTIRVPRRVDHAADVNGAVASIIRAHELTHVRLSPVITEADELGAICKHHGLDPALVHAVEEVRINRALKDLGFDLKDLTDGTEKDTGAKAFGDGSPERWNAVLTFFVALSGTPAQGLFARALRKSSPEWGEVLKGVEKRIKKAIKESSHNYRTSTDPAFEFTEEETFTIPYGFRWTLETSKVLQRYVMPEGATTDGMGEKQGVGKEFPQGRAEGQWTPLVFDSSVVPTVPVRGALLKRRVTPSNTGASVRYAGRMLSDPQRRVFGGSRKDVGGVVVVDVSGSMSLTEHDLVRILDAAPMATVFAYSGAMTRRKATGFTVPNAWLLSWNGKRIQDLKAVQTRWEENGGNGVDGPAVAHAVAVAGRRSSPGTVSPVEWRASKGAKGVPVVWVTDGAVTDSHDYIPPASLMGPLADLVHRAGVIITPTPESAVAVLRAPSLSRARVDHHRLASVIRKSHGGAL
;
A
#
# COMPACT_ATOMS: atom_id res chain seq x y z
N MET A 1 -57.82 -33.17 -6.61
CA MET A 1 -57.04 -32.13 -5.91
C MET A 1 -56.00 -31.64 -6.91
N THR A 2 -56.19 -30.41 -7.36
CA THR A 2 -55.53 -29.69 -8.46
C THR A 2 -54.06 -29.38 -8.18
N TYR A 3 -53.21 -29.41 -9.22
CA TYR A 3 -52.45 -28.21 -9.63
C TYR A 3 -52.01 -28.32 -11.10
N ARG A 4 -52.10 -27.18 -11.79
CA ARG A 4 -52.03 -26.97 -13.24
C ARG A 4 -50.61 -27.08 -13.79
N GLU A 5 -50.42 -27.86 -14.85
CA GLU A 5 -49.38 -27.60 -15.87
C GLU A 5 -49.94 -26.58 -16.86
N THR A 6 -49.29 -25.44 -16.99
CA THR A 6 -49.44 -24.56 -18.15
C THR A 6 -48.14 -24.58 -18.94
N THR A 7 -48.16 -25.36 -20.00
CA THR A 7 -47.27 -25.24 -21.16
C THR A 7 -47.33 -23.82 -21.72
N LYS A 8 -46.18 -23.14 -21.75
CA LYS A 8 -45.92 -22.08 -22.74
C LYS A 8 -44.68 -22.47 -23.54
N THR A 9 -44.95 -22.78 -24.80
CA THR A 9 -44.02 -23.03 -25.89
C THR A 9 -43.00 -21.88 -25.99
N PRO A 10 -41.71 -22.17 -26.23
CA PRO A 10 -40.71 -21.13 -26.45
C PRO A 10 -41.02 -20.42 -27.78
N THR A 11 -41.32 -19.13 -27.73
CA THR A 11 -41.28 -18.28 -28.92
C THR A 11 -39.83 -18.13 -29.34
N VAL A 12 -39.44 -18.98 -30.28
CA VAL A 12 -38.25 -18.83 -31.12
C VAL A 12 -38.48 -17.59 -31.99
N ASN A 13 -37.73 -16.52 -31.71
CA ASN A 13 -37.54 -15.43 -32.66
C ASN A 13 -36.24 -15.70 -33.41
N THR A 14 -36.35 -16.31 -34.59
CA THR A 14 -35.24 -16.56 -35.52
C THR A 14 -35.24 -15.50 -36.62
N SER A 15 -34.24 -14.62 -36.57
CA SER A 15 -33.51 -13.98 -37.69
C SER A 15 -32.40 -13.16 -37.02
N GLU A 16 -31.13 -13.13 -37.40
CA GLU A 16 -30.27 -13.80 -38.38
C GLU A 16 -28.84 -13.77 -37.76
N GLU A 17 -27.90 -14.53 -38.32
CA GLU A 17 -26.59 -14.88 -37.76
C GLU A 17 -25.73 -13.69 -37.27
N GLY A 18 -25.51 -13.61 -35.96
CA GLY A 18 -24.70 -12.56 -35.32
C GLY A 18 -24.35 -12.92 -33.88
N ARG A 19 -23.57 -14.00 -33.67
CA ARG A 19 -23.18 -14.47 -32.32
C ARG A 19 -22.31 -13.42 -31.61
N ALA A 20 -23.03 -12.65 -30.77
CA ALA A 20 -22.79 -12.07 -29.46
C ALA A 20 -21.37 -11.63 -29.06
N ILE A 21 -21.29 -10.38 -28.60
CA ILE A 21 -20.32 -9.94 -27.59
C ILE A 21 -20.61 -10.82 -26.36
N PHE A 22 -19.63 -11.54 -25.82
CA PHE A 22 -19.85 -12.52 -24.75
C PHE A 22 -19.38 -11.99 -23.38
N PRO A 23 -20.10 -11.06 -22.72
CA PRO A 23 -19.84 -10.75 -21.32
C PRO A 23 -20.11 -11.97 -20.41
N GLU A 24 -20.92 -12.94 -20.84
CA GLU A 24 -21.00 -14.27 -20.23
C GLU A 24 -19.69 -15.09 -20.30
N LEU A 25 -18.71 -14.79 -21.16
CA LEU A 25 -17.35 -15.37 -21.05
C LEU A 25 -16.53 -14.75 -19.91
N VAL A 26 -17.04 -13.68 -19.29
CA VAL A 26 -16.50 -13.12 -18.04
C VAL A 26 -17.15 -13.79 -16.80
N GLU A 27 -17.84 -14.92 -16.97
CA GLU A 27 -18.47 -15.68 -15.88
C GLU A 27 -17.50 -16.28 -14.84
N SER A 28 -16.18 -16.21 -15.03
CA SER A 28 -15.26 -16.90 -14.11
C SER A 28 -14.20 -16.01 -13.48
N ALA A 29 -14.20 -16.03 -12.14
CA ALA A 29 -13.02 -15.85 -11.27
C ALA A 29 -12.52 -14.42 -11.03
N ARG A 30 -13.39 -13.50 -10.59
CA ARG A 30 -12.93 -12.35 -9.78
C ARG A 30 -13.06 -12.72 -8.31
N ALA A 31 -11.94 -12.68 -7.58
CA ALA A 31 -11.90 -13.12 -6.19
C ALA A 31 -12.52 -12.08 -5.23
N ASP A 32 -12.64 -10.84 -5.69
CA ASP A 32 -13.30 -9.72 -5.00
C ASP A 32 -14.82 -9.64 -5.29
N TYR A 33 -15.34 -10.42 -6.26
CA TYR A 33 -16.73 -10.37 -6.70
C TYR A 33 -17.52 -11.61 -6.23
N ARG A 34 -18.60 -11.42 -5.47
CA ARG A 34 -19.40 -12.53 -4.87
C ARG A 34 -20.79 -12.73 -5.48
N GLY A 35 -21.18 -11.98 -6.50
CA GLY A 35 -22.48 -12.13 -7.12
C GLY A 35 -22.48 -13.06 -8.33
N ALA A 36 -23.41 -14.01 -8.38
CA ALA A 36 -23.74 -14.77 -9.58
C ALA A 36 -24.85 -14.05 -10.38
N GLY A 37 -24.81 -14.09 -11.71
CA GLY A 37 -25.90 -13.63 -12.58
C GLY A 37 -25.43 -13.05 -13.92
N THR A 38 -26.40 -12.89 -14.83
CA THR A 38 -26.18 -12.53 -16.23
C THR A 38 -25.91 -11.05 -16.42
N TRP A 39 -25.08 -10.70 -17.41
CA TRP A 39 -24.86 -9.32 -17.86
C TRP A 39 -25.94 -8.89 -18.86
N THR A 40 -26.39 -7.64 -18.77
CA THR A 40 -27.25 -6.99 -19.75
C THR A 40 -26.39 -6.21 -20.74
N VAL A 41 -26.54 -6.49 -22.04
CA VAL A 41 -25.77 -5.80 -23.10
C VAL A 41 -26.67 -4.86 -23.88
N GLU A 42 -26.38 -3.56 -23.79
CA GLU A 42 -27.02 -2.53 -24.59
C GLU A 42 -26.19 -2.18 -25.82
N THR A 43 -26.87 -1.82 -26.90
CA THR A 43 -26.19 -1.41 -28.14
C THR A 43 -25.91 0.09 -28.10
N GLY A 44 -24.64 0.45 -28.18
CA GLY A 44 -24.14 1.83 -28.28
C GLY A 44 -23.64 2.17 -29.69
N ALA A 45 -23.38 3.45 -29.93
CA ALA A 45 -22.65 3.91 -31.13
C ALA A 45 -21.13 3.72 -30.93
N PRO A 46 -20.34 3.52 -32.01
CA PRO A 46 -18.88 3.44 -31.95
C PRO A 46 -18.22 4.81 -31.75
N SER A 47 -18.63 5.51 -30.69
CA SER A 47 -18.13 6.83 -30.31
C SER A 47 -17.78 6.86 -28.82
N ARG A 48 -16.80 7.68 -28.46
CA ARG A 48 -16.36 7.81 -27.07
C ARG A 48 -17.44 8.51 -26.25
N GLY A 49 -17.71 8.02 -25.05
CA GLY A 49 -18.77 8.54 -24.17
C GLY A 49 -20.17 7.96 -24.40
N GLU A 50 -20.40 7.24 -25.51
CA GLU A 50 -21.64 6.44 -25.71
C GLU A 50 -21.54 5.03 -25.13
N ALA A 51 -20.31 4.52 -25.00
CA ALA A 51 -20.01 3.27 -24.34
C ALA A 51 -19.72 3.49 -22.85
N TRP A 52 -20.21 2.57 -22.02
CA TRP A 52 -20.02 2.59 -20.58
C TRP A 52 -20.28 1.21 -19.98
N THR A 53 -19.76 1.00 -18.77
CA THR A 53 -19.93 -0.21 -17.97
C THR A 53 -20.45 0.15 -16.59
N ASN A 54 -21.59 -0.40 -16.20
CA ASN A 54 -22.09 -0.38 -14.83
C ASN A 54 -21.88 -1.76 -14.19
N LEU A 55 -20.91 -1.84 -13.27
CA LEU A 55 -20.51 -3.09 -12.63
C LEU A 55 -21.51 -3.59 -11.58
N ASP A 56 -22.28 -2.67 -10.99
CA ASP A 56 -23.28 -2.96 -9.96
C ASP A 56 -24.53 -3.58 -10.60
N GLU A 57 -25.11 -2.87 -11.57
CA GLU A 57 -26.28 -3.34 -12.33
C GLU A 57 -25.97 -4.46 -13.33
N ARG A 58 -24.68 -4.74 -13.56
CA ARG A 58 -24.18 -5.63 -14.63
C ARG A 58 -24.69 -5.26 -16.01
N THR A 59 -24.70 -3.98 -16.30
CA THR A 59 -25.11 -3.46 -17.60
C THR A 59 -23.88 -2.91 -18.32
N ILE A 60 -23.71 -3.29 -19.58
CA ILE A 60 -22.64 -2.79 -20.44
C ILE A 60 -23.26 -2.28 -21.73
N ARG A 61 -23.00 -1.02 -22.06
CA ARG A 61 -23.41 -0.42 -23.34
C ARG A 61 -22.20 -0.31 -24.24
N VAL A 62 -22.23 -1.02 -25.36
CA VAL A 62 -21.09 -1.09 -26.29
C VAL A 62 -21.55 -1.20 -27.75
N PRO A 63 -20.70 -0.82 -28.72
CA PRO A 63 -21.02 -0.97 -30.13
C PRO A 63 -21.19 -2.44 -30.50
N ARG A 64 -22.26 -2.77 -31.23
CA ARG A 64 -22.44 -4.13 -31.80
C ARG A 64 -21.30 -4.47 -32.74
N ARG A 65 -21.00 -5.76 -32.85
CA ARG A 65 -20.06 -6.25 -33.85
C ARG A 65 -20.62 -5.92 -35.23
N VAL A 66 -19.86 -5.17 -36.01
CA VAL A 66 -20.11 -5.00 -37.45
C VAL A 66 -19.27 -6.07 -38.13
N ASP A 67 -19.85 -6.84 -39.05
CA ASP A 67 -19.28 -8.10 -39.55
C ASP A 67 -18.02 -7.93 -40.43
N HIS A 68 -17.51 -6.70 -40.54
CA HIS A 68 -16.32 -6.35 -41.29
C HIS A 68 -15.29 -5.65 -40.40
N ALA A 69 -14.40 -6.43 -39.78
CA ALA A 69 -13.22 -5.93 -39.06
C ALA A 69 -12.26 -5.11 -39.94
N ALA A 70 -12.48 -5.08 -41.26
CA ALA A 70 -11.74 -4.29 -42.23
C ALA A 70 -12.25 -2.85 -42.39
N ASP A 71 -13.43 -2.51 -41.86
CA ASP A 71 -13.91 -1.13 -41.80
C ASP A 71 -13.31 -0.41 -40.58
N VAL A 72 -12.96 0.87 -40.73
CA VAL A 72 -12.45 1.74 -39.65
C VAL A 72 -13.42 1.75 -38.47
N ASN A 73 -14.73 1.73 -38.74
CA ASN A 73 -15.76 1.63 -37.71
C ASN A 73 -15.75 0.28 -36.97
N GLY A 74 -15.32 -0.80 -37.64
CA GLY A 74 -15.20 -2.13 -37.05
C GLY A 74 -14.04 -2.23 -36.06
N ALA A 75 -12.90 -1.60 -36.37
CA ALA A 75 -11.73 -1.52 -35.48
C ALA A 75 -12.02 -0.67 -34.23
N VAL A 76 -12.61 0.52 -34.42
CA VAL A 76 -13.06 1.41 -33.33
C VAL A 76 -14.09 0.72 -32.44
N ALA A 77 -15.10 0.07 -33.02
CA ALA A 77 -16.09 -0.69 -32.27
C ALA A 77 -15.45 -1.84 -31.46
N SER A 78 -14.41 -2.49 -32.01
CA SER A 78 -13.71 -3.57 -31.33
C SER A 78 -12.89 -3.08 -30.14
N ILE A 79 -12.17 -1.97 -30.27
CA ILE A 79 -11.35 -1.45 -29.18
C ILE A 79 -12.22 -0.89 -28.05
N ILE A 80 -13.33 -0.23 -28.37
CA ILE A 80 -14.30 0.26 -27.39
C ILE A 80 -14.87 -0.91 -26.59
N ARG A 81 -15.30 -2.00 -27.27
CA ARG A 81 -15.76 -3.21 -26.57
C ARG A 81 -14.69 -3.78 -25.64
N ALA A 82 -13.44 -3.86 -26.11
CA ALA A 82 -12.36 -4.42 -25.33
C ALA A 82 -12.03 -3.54 -24.11
N HIS A 83 -12.12 -2.22 -24.23
CA HIS A 83 -11.99 -1.26 -23.13
C HIS A 83 -13.03 -1.53 -22.04
N GLU A 84 -14.31 -1.55 -22.41
CA GLU A 84 -15.41 -1.78 -21.47
C GLU A 84 -15.34 -3.18 -20.82
N LEU A 85 -15.03 -4.22 -21.60
CA LEU A 85 -14.82 -5.57 -21.03
C LEU A 85 -13.60 -5.64 -20.09
N THR A 86 -12.61 -4.78 -20.28
CA THR A 86 -11.48 -4.67 -19.35
C THR A 86 -11.90 -4.03 -18.03
N HIS A 87 -12.82 -3.05 -18.05
CA HIS A 87 -13.45 -2.54 -16.82
C HIS A 87 -14.19 -3.66 -16.06
N VAL A 88 -15.01 -4.44 -16.77
CA VAL A 88 -15.69 -5.62 -16.18
C VAL A 88 -14.69 -6.53 -15.46
N ARG A 89 -13.52 -6.74 -16.07
CA ARG A 89 -12.51 -7.64 -15.52
C ARG A 89 -11.72 -7.05 -14.36
N LEU A 90 -11.41 -5.75 -14.36
CA LEU A 90 -10.39 -5.19 -13.49
C LEU A 90 -10.89 -4.11 -12.52
N SER A 91 -11.89 -3.31 -12.89
CA SER A 91 -12.33 -2.16 -12.10
C SER A 91 -13.07 -2.59 -10.83
N PRO A 92 -12.90 -1.88 -9.70
CA PRO A 92 -13.54 -2.23 -8.44
C PRO A 92 -15.06 -2.24 -8.60
N VAL A 93 -15.73 -3.21 -7.97
CA VAL A 93 -17.18 -3.17 -7.85
C VAL A 93 -17.49 -2.46 -6.55
N ILE A 94 -18.09 -1.28 -6.69
CA ILE A 94 -18.43 -0.37 -5.62
C ILE A 94 -19.95 -0.32 -5.66
N THR A 95 -20.58 -1.10 -4.78
CA THR A 95 -22.00 -1.48 -4.85
C THR A 95 -22.91 -0.56 -4.06
N GLU A 96 -22.40 0.11 -3.04
CA GLU A 96 -23.18 1.14 -2.32
C GLU A 96 -22.86 2.53 -2.90
N ALA A 97 -23.87 3.39 -2.95
CA ALA A 97 -23.82 4.69 -3.63
C ALA A 97 -22.74 5.67 -3.12
N ASP A 98 -22.06 5.36 -2.02
CA ASP A 98 -20.99 6.20 -1.43
C ASP A 98 -19.72 5.44 -1.00
N GLU A 99 -19.52 4.15 -1.36
CA GLU A 99 -18.28 3.45 -0.90
C GLU A 99 -17.02 4.09 -1.53
N LEU A 100 -17.09 4.47 -2.80
CA LEU A 100 -15.98 5.18 -3.44
C LEU A 100 -15.77 6.54 -2.79
N GLY A 101 -16.85 7.23 -2.41
CA GLY A 101 -16.79 8.51 -1.71
C GLY A 101 -16.15 8.36 -0.33
N ALA A 102 -16.47 7.32 0.43
CA ALA A 102 -15.86 7.00 1.71
C ALA A 102 -14.37 6.67 1.58
N ILE A 103 -13.98 5.84 0.59
CA ILE A 103 -12.57 5.54 0.29
C ILE A 103 -11.84 6.82 -0.11
N CYS A 104 -12.41 7.62 -1.01
CA CYS A 104 -11.81 8.87 -1.45
C CYS A 104 -11.65 9.86 -0.30
N LYS A 105 -12.68 10.03 0.53
CA LYS A 105 -12.66 10.88 1.74
C LYS A 105 -11.55 10.46 2.70
N HIS A 106 -11.42 9.16 2.97
CA HIS A 106 -10.37 8.62 3.83
C HIS A 106 -8.97 8.95 3.30
N HIS A 107 -8.76 8.87 1.99
CA HIS A 107 -7.47 9.19 1.35
C HIS A 107 -7.30 10.67 0.99
N GLY A 108 -8.28 11.53 1.26
CA GLY A 108 -8.27 12.94 0.84
C GLY A 108 -8.22 13.12 -0.69
N LEU A 109 -8.90 12.25 -1.43
CA LEU A 109 -8.90 12.21 -2.90
C LEU A 109 -10.19 12.77 -3.50
N ASP A 110 -10.05 13.35 -4.69
CA ASP A 110 -11.17 13.71 -5.55
C ASP A 110 -11.68 12.46 -6.30
N PRO A 111 -12.97 12.10 -6.18
CA PRO A 111 -13.51 10.90 -6.84
C PRO A 111 -13.38 10.91 -8.36
N ALA A 112 -13.56 12.07 -9.01
CA ALA A 112 -13.45 12.18 -10.46
C ALA A 112 -12.00 11.98 -10.93
N LEU A 113 -11.02 12.38 -10.13
CA LEU A 113 -9.62 12.04 -10.38
C LEU A 113 -9.36 10.54 -10.24
N VAL A 114 -9.93 9.87 -9.22
CA VAL A 114 -9.77 8.43 -9.04
C VAL A 114 -10.35 7.67 -10.23
N HIS A 115 -11.54 8.04 -10.71
CA HIS A 115 -12.09 7.49 -11.96
C HIS A 115 -11.18 7.75 -13.17
N ALA A 116 -10.66 8.96 -13.32
CA ALA A 116 -9.77 9.28 -14.43
C ALA A 116 -8.47 8.47 -14.41
N VAL A 117 -7.89 8.22 -13.23
CA VAL A 117 -6.70 7.37 -13.08
C VAL A 117 -7.04 5.90 -13.35
N GLU A 118 -8.25 5.46 -13.02
CA GLU A 118 -8.71 4.12 -13.34
C GLU A 118 -8.73 3.88 -14.85
N GLU A 119 -9.20 4.85 -15.65
CA GLU A 119 -9.11 4.81 -17.11
C GLU A 119 -7.66 4.61 -17.60
N VAL A 120 -6.68 5.23 -16.93
CA VAL A 120 -5.26 5.04 -17.25
C VAL A 120 -4.83 3.58 -17.03
N ARG A 121 -5.28 2.98 -15.91
CA ARG A 121 -4.99 1.58 -15.60
C ARG A 121 -5.57 0.66 -16.66
N ILE A 122 -6.82 0.92 -17.06
CA ILE A 122 -7.54 0.15 -18.07
C ILE A 122 -6.92 0.27 -19.45
N ASN A 123 -6.66 1.50 -19.92
CA ASN A 123 -5.93 1.75 -21.17
C ASN A 123 -4.60 0.98 -21.18
N ARG A 124 -3.85 1.03 -20.07
CA ARG A 124 -2.57 0.34 -19.98
C ARG A 124 -2.73 -1.19 -19.99
N ALA A 125 -3.71 -1.74 -19.29
CA ALA A 125 -4.00 -3.17 -19.31
C ALA A 125 -4.39 -3.65 -20.71
N LEU A 126 -5.24 -2.88 -21.41
CA LEU A 126 -5.65 -3.15 -22.78
C LEU A 126 -4.46 -3.15 -23.75
N LYS A 127 -3.53 -2.21 -23.59
CA LYS A 127 -2.26 -2.19 -24.33
C LYS A 127 -1.37 -3.40 -24.03
N ASP A 128 -1.28 -3.81 -22.76
CA ASP A 128 -0.51 -4.99 -22.36
C ASP A 128 -1.11 -6.29 -22.96
N LEU A 129 -2.41 -6.31 -23.26
CA LEU A 129 -3.11 -7.40 -23.97
C LEU A 129 -2.90 -7.37 -25.51
N GLY A 130 -2.14 -6.41 -26.03
CA GLY A 130 -1.78 -6.33 -27.45
C GLY A 130 -2.75 -5.57 -28.33
N PHE A 131 -3.75 -4.89 -27.75
CA PHE A 131 -4.67 -4.04 -28.51
C PHE A 131 -3.99 -2.72 -28.94
N ASP A 132 -4.29 -2.26 -30.16
CA ASP A 132 -3.85 -0.95 -30.65
C ASP A 132 -4.82 0.14 -30.18
N LEU A 133 -4.37 0.98 -29.24
CA LEU A 133 -5.16 2.09 -28.70
C LEU A 133 -5.27 3.29 -29.65
N LYS A 134 -4.70 3.21 -30.86
CA LYS A 134 -4.79 4.32 -31.82
C LYS A 134 -6.22 4.67 -32.20
N ASP A 135 -7.10 3.69 -32.18
CA ASP A 135 -8.50 3.82 -32.57
C ASP A 135 -9.40 4.30 -31.41
N LEU A 136 -8.86 4.48 -30.20
CA LEU A 136 -9.52 5.17 -29.09
C LEU A 136 -9.38 6.69 -29.23
N THR A 137 -9.68 7.20 -30.42
CA THR A 137 -9.81 8.63 -30.69
C THR A 137 -11.02 8.82 -31.60
N ASP A 138 -11.96 9.67 -31.22
CA ASP A 138 -13.15 9.96 -32.06
C ASP A 138 -13.02 11.30 -32.81
N GLY A 139 -11.90 12.02 -32.61
CA GLY A 139 -11.59 13.27 -33.29
C GLY A 139 -12.15 14.50 -32.59
N THR A 140 -13.05 14.33 -31.61
CA THR A 140 -13.65 15.45 -30.86
C THR A 140 -12.66 16.09 -29.88
N GLU A 141 -11.55 15.43 -29.57
CA GLU A 141 -10.66 15.85 -28.48
C GLU A 141 -9.92 17.16 -28.78
N LYS A 142 -9.75 17.49 -30.07
CA LYS A 142 -9.26 18.80 -30.48
C LYS A 142 -10.25 19.91 -30.14
N ASP A 143 -11.53 19.69 -30.45
CA ASP A 143 -12.59 20.68 -30.21
C ASP A 143 -12.87 20.82 -28.71
N THR A 144 -12.89 19.69 -28.00
CA THR A 144 -12.99 19.65 -26.53
C THR A 144 -11.81 20.37 -25.90
N GLY A 145 -10.57 20.16 -26.37
CA GLY A 145 -9.40 20.87 -25.88
C GLY A 145 -9.39 22.36 -26.22
N ALA A 146 -9.92 22.77 -27.37
CA ALA A 146 -10.05 24.17 -27.75
C ALA A 146 -11.10 24.91 -26.90
N LYS A 147 -12.24 24.25 -26.62
CA LYS A 147 -13.36 24.77 -25.81
C LYS A 147 -13.18 24.52 -24.31
N ALA A 148 -12.18 23.75 -23.92
CA ALA A 148 -11.86 23.44 -22.53
C ALA A 148 -11.50 24.69 -21.73
N PHE A 149 -10.92 25.69 -22.37
CA PHE A 149 -10.69 27.01 -21.79
C PHE A 149 -12.04 27.75 -21.69
N GLY A 150 -12.67 27.64 -20.53
CA GLY A 150 -13.90 28.34 -20.17
C GLY A 150 -13.61 29.64 -19.44
N ASP A 151 -14.38 29.90 -18.38
CA ASP A 151 -14.23 31.03 -17.46
C ASP A 151 -12.97 30.99 -16.57
N GLY A 152 -12.12 29.97 -16.73
CA GLY A 152 -10.94 29.78 -15.90
C GLY A 152 -11.29 29.43 -14.45
N SER A 153 -12.46 28.86 -14.17
CA SER A 153 -12.85 28.42 -12.83
C SER A 153 -12.07 27.17 -12.37
N PRO A 154 -11.90 26.96 -11.05
CA PRO A 154 -11.37 25.73 -10.47
C PRO A 154 -12.10 24.47 -10.95
N GLU A 155 -13.42 24.55 -11.06
CA GLU A 155 -14.29 23.46 -11.51
C GLU A 155 -13.95 23.11 -12.96
N ARG A 156 -13.75 24.13 -13.81
CA ARG A 156 -13.33 23.92 -15.19
C ARG A 156 -11.94 23.32 -15.29
N TRP A 157 -10.99 23.78 -14.47
CA TRP A 157 -9.66 23.19 -14.40
C TRP A 157 -9.70 21.73 -13.99
N ASN A 158 -10.44 21.39 -12.92
CA ASN A 158 -10.57 20.02 -12.44
C ASN A 158 -11.18 19.11 -13.52
N ALA A 159 -12.21 19.57 -14.23
CA ALA A 159 -12.79 18.84 -15.36
C ALA A 159 -11.77 18.62 -16.50
N VAL A 160 -10.92 19.61 -16.78
CA VAL A 160 -9.86 19.48 -17.80
C VAL A 160 -8.76 18.52 -17.36
N LEU A 161 -8.36 18.59 -16.09
CA LEU A 161 -7.37 17.70 -15.50
C LEU A 161 -7.86 16.25 -15.54
N THR A 162 -9.06 15.96 -15.03
CA THR A 162 -9.61 14.60 -15.00
C THR A 162 -9.79 14.05 -16.42
N PHE A 163 -10.33 14.85 -17.34
CA PHE A 163 -10.43 14.44 -18.74
C PHE A 163 -9.07 14.15 -19.36
N PHE A 164 -8.07 15.02 -19.16
CA PHE A 164 -6.70 14.79 -19.66
C PHE A 164 -6.06 13.53 -19.09
N VAL A 165 -6.25 13.28 -17.79
CA VAL A 165 -5.75 12.08 -17.12
C VAL A 165 -6.41 10.84 -17.72
N ALA A 166 -7.73 10.82 -17.88
CA ALA A 166 -8.49 9.71 -18.45
C ALA A 166 -8.07 9.35 -19.88
N LEU A 167 -7.56 10.32 -20.66
CA LEU A 167 -7.02 10.09 -21.99
C LEU A 167 -5.65 9.39 -22.01
N SER A 168 -4.98 9.26 -20.87
CA SER A 168 -3.58 8.83 -20.84
C SER A 168 -3.39 7.42 -21.38
N GLY A 169 -2.38 7.27 -22.24
CA GLY A 169 -2.09 6.01 -22.92
C GLY A 169 -2.67 5.92 -24.33
N THR A 170 -3.57 6.83 -24.72
CA THR A 170 -4.17 6.93 -26.06
C THR A 170 -3.57 8.13 -26.84
N PRO A 171 -3.68 8.18 -28.18
CA PRO A 171 -3.26 9.37 -28.95
C PRO A 171 -4.12 10.61 -28.67
N ALA A 172 -5.35 10.43 -28.20
CA ALA A 172 -6.29 11.50 -27.88
C ALA A 172 -5.74 12.47 -26.82
N GLN A 173 -4.96 11.97 -25.84
CA GLN A 173 -4.29 12.81 -24.84
C GLN A 173 -3.44 13.91 -25.48
N GLY A 174 -2.64 13.53 -26.48
CA GLY A 174 -1.75 14.45 -27.18
C GLY A 174 -2.53 15.44 -28.06
N LEU A 175 -3.65 15.00 -28.66
CA LEU A 175 -4.51 15.88 -29.46
C LEU A 175 -5.18 16.93 -28.58
N PHE A 176 -5.74 16.51 -27.45
CA PHE A 176 -6.36 17.38 -26.46
C PHE A 176 -5.36 18.40 -25.90
N ALA A 177 -4.20 17.96 -25.41
CA ALA A 177 -3.20 18.85 -24.83
C ALA A 177 -2.61 19.84 -25.85
N ARG A 178 -2.43 19.44 -27.11
CA ARG A 178 -2.00 20.36 -28.17
C ARG A 178 -3.05 21.42 -28.47
N ALA A 179 -4.35 21.06 -28.46
CA ALA A 179 -5.42 22.01 -28.65
C ALA A 179 -5.53 22.98 -27.46
N LEU A 180 -5.50 22.46 -26.23
CA LEU A 180 -5.53 23.27 -25.02
C LEU A 180 -4.33 24.22 -24.93
N ARG A 181 -3.11 23.79 -25.28
CA ARG A 181 -1.92 24.66 -25.25
C ARG A 181 -2.04 25.87 -26.19
N LYS A 182 -2.86 25.78 -27.26
CA LYS A 182 -3.10 26.92 -28.15
C LYS A 182 -3.99 27.97 -27.51
N SER A 183 -4.98 27.57 -26.72
CA SER A 183 -5.89 28.49 -26.01
C SER A 183 -5.33 28.93 -24.66
N SER A 184 -4.63 28.05 -23.94
CA SER A 184 -3.98 28.31 -22.65
C SER A 184 -2.61 27.60 -22.55
N PRO A 185 -1.52 28.30 -22.90
CA PRO A 185 -0.17 27.76 -22.80
C PRO A 185 0.23 27.35 -21.38
N GLU A 186 -0.22 28.10 -20.36
CA GLU A 186 0.09 27.85 -18.95
C GLU A 186 -0.45 26.50 -18.47
N TRP A 187 -1.73 26.23 -18.76
CA TRP A 187 -2.36 24.95 -18.45
C TRP A 187 -1.66 23.80 -19.18
N GLY A 188 -1.27 24.05 -20.44
CA GLY A 188 -0.53 23.09 -21.26
C GLY A 188 0.83 22.66 -20.70
N GLU A 189 1.52 23.52 -19.93
CA GLU A 189 2.77 23.14 -19.26
C GLU A 189 2.52 22.39 -17.94
N VAL A 190 1.46 22.73 -17.20
CA VAL A 190 1.05 21.95 -16.01
C VAL A 190 0.67 20.51 -16.42
N LEU A 191 -0.15 20.35 -17.46
CA LEU A 191 -0.56 19.02 -17.96
C LEU A 191 0.62 18.18 -18.47
N LYS A 192 1.65 18.80 -19.04
CA LYS A 192 2.89 18.10 -19.41
C LYS A 192 3.63 17.57 -18.19
N GLY A 193 3.57 18.28 -17.06
CA GLY A 193 4.05 17.78 -15.77
C GLY A 193 3.25 16.57 -15.28
N VAL A 194 1.91 16.63 -15.39
CA VAL A 194 0.99 15.52 -15.08
C VAL A 194 1.31 14.29 -15.94
N GLU A 195 1.45 14.47 -17.25
CA GLU A 195 1.79 13.40 -18.21
C GLU A 195 3.09 12.68 -17.83
N LYS A 196 4.13 13.42 -17.47
CA LYS A 196 5.42 12.85 -17.02
C LYS A 196 5.25 11.98 -15.79
N ARG A 197 4.43 12.40 -14.83
CA ARG A 197 4.17 11.65 -13.60
C ARG A 197 3.38 10.37 -13.86
N ILE A 198 2.36 10.43 -14.72
CA ILE A 198 1.61 9.24 -15.15
C ILE A 198 2.55 8.24 -15.84
N LYS A 199 3.38 8.70 -16.77
CA LYS A 199 4.38 7.85 -17.45
C LYS A 199 5.37 7.22 -16.46
N LYS A 200 5.81 7.97 -15.45
CA LYS A 200 6.66 7.47 -14.37
C LYS A 200 5.94 6.38 -13.57
N ALA A 201 4.72 6.63 -13.10
CA ALA A 201 3.91 5.67 -12.33
C ALA A 201 3.64 4.37 -13.11
N ILE A 202 3.36 4.46 -14.42
CA ILE A 202 3.21 3.28 -15.28
C ILE A 202 4.52 2.49 -15.36
N LYS A 203 5.66 3.18 -15.57
CA LYS A 203 6.98 2.54 -15.72
C LYS A 203 7.43 1.84 -14.45
N GLU A 204 7.12 2.40 -13.28
CA GLU A 204 7.53 1.87 -11.97
C GLU A 204 6.61 0.74 -11.48
N SER A 205 5.41 0.63 -12.05
CA SER A 205 4.47 -0.44 -11.71
C SER A 205 4.76 -1.76 -12.44
N SER A 206 4.63 -2.89 -11.74
CA SER A 206 4.64 -4.20 -12.38
C SER A 206 3.28 -4.50 -13.03
N HIS A 207 3.27 -5.29 -14.11
CA HIS A 207 2.03 -5.69 -14.78
C HIS A 207 1.08 -6.43 -13.81
N ASN A 208 1.61 -7.41 -13.06
CA ASN A 208 0.85 -8.20 -12.09
C ASN A 208 0.21 -7.35 -11.00
N TYR A 209 0.83 -6.23 -10.62
CA TYR A 209 0.22 -5.31 -9.66
C TYR A 209 -1.05 -4.69 -10.26
N ARG A 210 -0.94 -4.08 -11.45
CA ARG A 210 -2.03 -3.35 -12.08
C ARG A 210 -3.22 -4.20 -12.50
N THR A 211 -3.02 -5.48 -12.81
CA THR A 211 -4.07 -6.38 -13.29
C THR A 211 -4.59 -7.34 -12.22
N SER A 212 -4.09 -7.27 -10.98
CA SER A 212 -4.54 -8.15 -9.90
C SER A 212 -5.96 -7.81 -9.46
N THR A 213 -6.80 -8.86 -9.40
CA THR A 213 -8.15 -8.84 -8.82
C THR A 213 -8.21 -9.65 -7.52
N ASP A 214 -7.05 -9.91 -6.89
CA ASP A 214 -7.02 -10.52 -5.56
C ASP A 214 -7.69 -9.54 -4.58
N PRO A 215 -8.53 -10.02 -3.65
CA PRO A 215 -9.18 -9.15 -2.69
C PRO A 215 -8.13 -8.50 -1.79
N ALA A 216 -8.23 -7.18 -1.67
CA ALA A 216 -7.48 -6.36 -0.73
C ALA A 216 -8.47 -5.60 0.14
N PHE A 217 -8.13 -5.43 1.41
CA PHE A 217 -8.96 -4.68 2.35
C PHE A 217 -8.50 -3.23 2.41
N GLU A 218 -9.47 -2.33 2.31
CA GLU A 218 -9.29 -0.90 2.50
C GLU A 218 -10.06 -0.50 3.75
N PHE A 219 -9.39 0.14 4.69
CA PHE A 219 -9.96 0.46 6.01
C PHE A 219 -10.19 1.96 6.08
N THR A 220 -11.43 2.37 6.33
CA THR A 220 -11.75 3.74 6.73
C THR A 220 -12.01 3.78 8.24
N GLU A 221 -12.26 4.96 8.80
CA GLU A 221 -12.56 5.09 10.24
C GLU A 221 -13.84 4.35 10.64
N GLU A 222 -14.77 4.18 9.71
CA GLU A 222 -16.13 3.68 9.96
C GLU A 222 -16.34 2.27 9.38
N GLU A 223 -15.68 1.93 8.27
CA GLU A 223 -15.98 0.74 7.48
C GLU A 223 -14.74 0.05 6.90
N THR A 224 -14.90 -1.21 6.50
CA THR A 224 -13.87 -1.98 5.78
C THR A 224 -14.41 -2.36 4.41
N PHE A 225 -13.77 -1.87 3.36
CA PHE A 225 -14.11 -2.17 1.97
C PHE A 225 -13.23 -3.27 1.42
N THR A 226 -13.78 -4.10 0.54
CA THR A 226 -12.99 -5.06 -0.24
C THR A 226 -12.82 -4.53 -1.66
N ILE A 227 -11.58 -4.26 -2.05
CA ILE A 227 -11.23 -3.76 -3.37
C ILE A 227 -10.30 -4.74 -4.11
N PRO A 228 -10.23 -4.71 -5.45
CA PRO A 228 -9.16 -5.39 -6.18
C PRO A 228 -7.79 -4.85 -5.76
N TYR A 229 -6.81 -5.73 -5.52
CA TYR A 229 -5.45 -5.32 -5.17
C TYR A 229 -4.84 -4.37 -6.21
N GLY A 230 -5.13 -4.56 -7.50
CA GLY A 230 -4.68 -3.65 -8.55
C GLY A 230 -5.31 -2.26 -8.52
N PHE A 231 -6.45 -2.09 -7.86
CA PHE A 231 -7.07 -0.77 -7.66
C PHE A 231 -6.25 0.11 -6.69
N ARG A 232 -5.39 -0.48 -5.84
CA ARG A 232 -4.42 0.31 -5.06
C ARG A 232 -3.46 1.10 -5.95
N TRP A 233 -3.12 0.60 -7.14
CA TRP A 233 -2.32 1.38 -8.08
C TRP A 233 -3.04 2.66 -8.50
N THR A 234 -4.35 2.56 -8.71
CA THR A 234 -5.22 3.69 -9.03
C THR A 234 -5.22 4.69 -7.86
N LEU A 235 -5.46 4.24 -6.63
CA LEU A 235 -5.45 5.10 -5.44
C LEU A 235 -4.10 5.80 -5.23
N GLU A 236 -2.98 5.06 -5.30
CA GLU A 236 -1.65 5.63 -5.11
C GLU A 236 -1.26 6.63 -6.21
N THR A 237 -1.63 6.33 -7.46
CA THR A 237 -1.39 7.28 -8.56
C THR A 237 -2.27 8.52 -8.41
N SER A 238 -3.51 8.38 -7.94
CA SER A 238 -4.39 9.50 -7.62
C SER A 238 -3.82 10.38 -6.52
N LYS A 239 -3.24 9.83 -5.43
CA LYS A 239 -2.54 10.62 -4.39
C LYS A 239 -1.44 11.51 -4.96
N VAL A 240 -0.65 10.98 -5.91
CA VAL A 240 0.41 11.75 -6.57
C VAL A 240 -0.15 12.88 -7.45
N LEU A 241 -1.34 12.69 -8.03
CA LEU A 241 -1.99 13.66 -8.89
C LEU A 241 -2.94 14.61 -8.15
N GLN A 242 -3.38 14.28 -6.94
CA GLN A 242 -4.34 15.07 -6.15
C GLN A 242 -3.88 16.50 -5.92
N ARG A 243 -2.57 16.74 -5.81
CA ARG A 243 -1.99 18.08 -5.69
C ARG A 243 -2.26 19.02 -6.87
N TYR A 244 -2.72 18.48 -8.01
CA TYR A 244 -3.09 19.27 -9.18
C TYR A 244 -4.59 19.60 -9.17
N VAL A 245 -5.39 18.97 -8.32
CA VAL A 245 -6.80 19.30 -8.14
C VAL A 245 -6.88 20.62 -7.37
N MET A 246 -7.71 21.54 -7.86
CA MET A 246 -8.00 22.79 -7.17
C MET A 246 -9.15 22.59 -6.19
N PRO A 247 -9.02 23.08 -4.93
CA PRO A 247 -10.14 23.07 -4.00
C PRO A 247 -11.23 24.05 -4.44
N GLU A 248 -12.47 23.77 -4.04
CA GLU A 248 -13.60 24.66 -4.30
C GLU A 248 -13.32 26.08 -3.77
N GLY A 249 -13.62 27.09 -4.60
CA GLY A 249 -13.40 28.50 -4.26
C GLY A 249 -11.97 29.03 -4.40
N ALA A 250 -11.02 28.23 -4.91
CA ALA A 250 -9.70 28.73 -5.31
C ALA A 250 -9.80 29.69 -6.50
N THR A 251 -8.78 30.52 -6.72
CA THR A 251 -8.65 31.30 -7.96
C THR A 251 -7.59 30.67 -8.87
N THR A 252 -7.72 30.87 -10.18
CA THR A 252 -6.71 30.43 -11.15
C THR A 252 -5.62 31.49 -11.38
N ASP A 253 -5.76 32.66 -10.77
CA ASP A 253 -4.76 33.72 -10.73
C ASP A 253 -3.47 33.22 -10.08
N GLY A 254 -2.39 33.13 -10.86
CA GLY A 254 -1.08 32.66 -10.40
C GLY A 254 -0.67 31.27 -10.92
N MET A 255 -1.45 30.63 -11.79
CA MET A 255 -0.99 29.42 -12.50
C MET A 255 0.29 29.65 -13.32
N GLY A 256 0.50 30.87 -13.85
CA GLY A 256 1.72 31.30 -14.54
C GLY A 256 2.81 31.90 -13.64
N GLU A 257 2.48 32.35 -12.43
CA GLU A 257 3.42 33.05 -11.55
C GLU A 257 4.12 32.08 -10.58
N LYS A 258 5.08 31.32 -11.12
CA LYS A 258 6.12 30.60 -10.36
C LYS A 258 5.63 29.75 -9.17
N GLN A 259 4.50 29.04 -9.27
CA GLN A 259 4.40 27.73 -8.64
C GLN A 259 5.28 26.76 -9.45
N GLY A 260 6.59 26.83 -9.18
CA GLY A 260 7.67 26.41 -10.07
C GLY A 260 7.50 25.05 -10.75
N VAL A 261 7.11 25.09 -12.03
CA VAL A 261 7.72 24.25 -13.06
C VAL A 261 9.21 24.64 -13.09
N GLY A 262 10.04 23.97 -12.29
CA GLY A 262 11.49 24.21 -12.25
C GLY A 262 12.04 25.00 -11.05
N LYS A 263 11.37 25.04 -9.89
CA LYS A 263 12.16 25.07 -8.67
C LYS A 263 12.61 23.64 -8.41
N GLU A 264 13.88 23.38 -8.72
CA GLU A 264 14.63 22.36 -8.01
C GLU A 264 14.26 22.51 -6.53
N PHE A 265 13.50 21.52 -6.03
CA PHE A 265 13.48 21.28 -4.59
C PHE A 265 14.94 21.22 -4.15
N PRO A 266 15.32 21.78 -3.00
CA PRO A 266 16.71 21.79 -2.56
C PRO A 266 17.26 20.38 -2.74
N GLN A 267 18.25 20.23 -3.62
CA GLN A 267 18.98 18.99 -3.82
C GLN A 267 19.40 18.52 -2.42
N GLY A 268 18.76 17.47 -1.92
CA GLY A 268 18.88 17.11 -0.52
C GLY A 268 18.27 15.79 -0.08
N ARG A 269 17.44 15.12 -0.89
CA ARG A 269 17.11 13.70 -0.70
C ARG A 269 16.99 13.03 -2.06
N ALA A 270 17.88 12.09 -2.35
CA ALA A 270 17.77 11.33 -3.59
C ALA A 270 16.56 10.38 -3.46
N GLU A 271 15.71 10.34 -4.49
CA GLU A 271 14.69 9.28 -4.63
C GLU A 271 15.37 7.91 -4.48
N GLY A 272 14.74 6.96 -3.80
CA GLY A 272 15.36 5.65 -3.55
C GLY A 272 16.42 5.65 -2.44
N GLN A 273 16.25 6.47 -1.40
CA GLN A 273 17.01 6.40 -0.15
C GLN A 273 16.09 6.21 1.06
N TRP A 274 16.63 5.59 2.11
CA TRP A 274 15.97 5.56 3.41
C TRP A 274 16.17 6.89 4.15
N THR A 275 15.16 7.34 4.89
CA THR A 275 15.33 8.38 5.90
C THR A 275 16.17 7.83 7.05
N PRO A 276 17.17 8.57 7.57
CA PRO A 276 17.93 8.13 8.74
C PRO A 276 17.02 7.87 9.95
N LEU A 277 17.28 6.79 10.69
CA LEU A 277 16.60 6.51 11.95
C LEU A 277 17.15 7.45 13.05
N VAL A 278 16.26 8.20 13.69
CA VAL A 278 16.58 9.19 14.73
C VAL A 278 15.68 8.93 15.93
N PHE A 279 16.30 8.49 17.03
CA PHE A 279 15.58 8.26 18.27
C PHE A 279 15.26 9.57 18.99
N ASP A 280 14.07 9.66 19.56
CA ASP A 280 13.70 10.74 20.48
C ASP A 280 14.46 10.57 21.80
N SER A 281 15.48 11.41 22.02
CA SER A 281 16.29 11.38 23.24
C SER A 281 15.51 11.77 24.50
N SER A 282 14.33 12.39 24.37
CA SER A 282 13.48 12.72 25.50
C SER A 282 12.66 11.54 26.01
N VAL A 283 12.54 10.46 25.22
CA VAL A 283 11.81 9.26 25.61
C VAL A 283 12.77 8.24 26.22
N VAL A 284 12.71 8.11 27.55
CA VAL A 284 13.58 7.23 28.32
C VAL A 284 12.75 6.25 29.15
N PRO A 285 12.96 4.93 29.01
CA PRO A 285 12.32 3.93 29.87
C PRO A 285 12.76 4.04 31.34
N THR A 286 11.84 4.38 32.24
CA THR A 286 12.11 4.58 33.67
C THR A 286 11.36 3.59 34.58
N VAL A 287 10.20 3.09 34.16
CA VAL A 287 9.31 2.26 34.98
C VAL A 287 9.75 0.80 34.92
N PRO A 288 10.01 0.11 36.05
CA PRO A 288 10.36 -1.30 36.06
C PRO A 288 9.26 -2.18 35.46
N VAL A 289 9.66 -3.15 34.63
CA VAL A 289 8.76 -4.17 34.08
C VAL A 289 8.61 -5.31 35.09
N ARG A 290 7.36 -5.72 35.33
CA ARG A 290 7.06 -6.83 36.24
C ARG A 290 7.70 -8.11 35.71
N GLY A 291 8.46 -8.81 36.56
CA GLY A 291 9.11 -10.06 36.20
C GLY A 291 10.48 -9.92 35.53
N ALA A 292 10.95 -8.69 35.24
CA ALA A 292 12.30 -8.46 34.73
C ALA A 292 13.37 -8.68 35.82
N LEU A 293 14.31 -9.59 35.58
CA LEU A 293 15.45 -9.86 36.45
C LEU A 293 16.67 -9.07 35.98
N LEU A 294 16.79 -7.84 36.48
CA LEU A 294 17.93 -6.94 36.22
C LEU A 294 19.29 -7.51 36.71
N LYS A 295 19.28 -8.50 37.61
CA LYS A 295 20.47 -9.19 38.11
C LYS A 295 20.36 -10.68 37.86
N ARG A 296 21.47 -11.32 37.48
CA ARG A 296 21.59 -12.78 37.31
C ARG A 296 21.19 -13.47 38.62
N ARG A 297 19.93 -13.90 38.71
CA ARG A 297 19.41 -14.56 39.91
C ARG A 297 19.62 -16.06 39.75
N VAL A 298 20.30 -16.63 40.73
CA VAL A 298 20.45 -18.07 40.82
C VAL A 298 19.16 -18.58 41.46
N THR A 299 18.45 -19.45 40.77
CA THR A 299 17.21 -20.07 41.24
C THR A 299 17.47 -21.50 41.69
N PRO A 300 16.79 -21.97 42.75
CA PRO A 300 16.83 -23.37 43.15
C PRO A 300 16.47 -24.29 41.98
N SER A 301 17.31 -25.27 41.69
CA SER A 301 17.14 -26.28 40.66
C SER A 301 17.41 -27.67 41.25
N ASN A 302 16.78 -28.68 40.68
CA ASN A 302 17.02 -30.10 40.97
C ASN A 302 18.29 -30.64 40.30
N THR A 303 18.96 -29.85 39.45
CA THR A 303 20.18 -30.23 38.74
C THR A 303 21.20 -29.08 38.72
N GLY A 304 22.49 -29.39 38.84
CA GLY A 304 23.57 -28.41 38.69
C GLY A 304 24.92 -28.95 39.15
N ALA A 305 26.00 -28.23 38.86
CA ALA A 305 27.36 -28.67 39.18
C ALA A 305 27.73 -28.50 40.67
N SER A 306 27.06 -27.59 41.40
CA SER A 306 27.32 -27.36 42.82
C SER A 306 26.02 -27.17 43.62
N VAL A 307 25.97 -27.83 44.77
CA VAL A 307 24.88 -27.71 45.74
C VAL A 307 24.96 -26.32 46.37
N ARG A 308 23.88 -25.55 46.25
CA ARG A 308 23.82 -24.14 46.66
C ARG A 308 22.76 -23.85 47.73
N TYR A 309 21.75 -24.72 47.81
CA TYR A 309 20.62 -24.61 48.74
C TYR A 309 20.44 -25.93 49.50
N ALA A 310 21.47 -26.37 50.22
CA ALA A 310 21.46 -27.67 50.91
C ALA A 310 20.24 -27.88 51.83
N GLY A 311 19.77 -26.82 52.53
CA GLY A 311 18.58 -26.87 53.38
C GLY A 311 17.27 -27.20 52.64
N ARG A 312 17.22 -27.06 51.31
CA ARG A 312 16.08 -27.49 50.49
C ARG A 312 15.98 -29.00 50.32
N MET A 313 17.01 -29.77 50.68
CA MET A 313 16.93 -31.23 50.70
C MET A 313 15.86 -31.72 51.68
N LEU A 314 15.66 -30.97 52.77
CA LEU A 314 14.74 -31.29 53.85
C LEU A 314 13.42 -30.51 53.76
N SER A 315 13.46 -29.29 53.21
CA SER A 315 12.31 -28.36 53.24
C SER A 315 11.56 -28.21 51.90
N ASP A 316 12.19 -28.54 50.77
CA ASP A 316 11.57 -28.43 49.45
C ASP A 316 11.12 -29.82 48.97
N PRO A 317 9.82 -30.08 48.76
CA PRO A 317 9.33 -31.39 48.29
C PRO A 317 9.98 -31.84 46.97
N GLN A 318 10.42 -30.89 46.14
CA GLN A 318 11.12 -31.15 44.88
C GLN A 318 12.64 -31.25 45.03
N ARG A 319 13.19 -31.13 46.25
CA ARG A 319 14.63 -31.22 46.60
C ARG A 319 15.54 -30.40 45.69
N ARG A 320 15.13 -29.17 45.36
CA ARG A 320 15.88 -28.26 44.47
C ARG A 320 17.09 -27.67 45.20
N VAL A 321 18.16 -28.46 45.31
CA VAL A 321 19.36 -28.13 46.10
C VAL A 321 20.47 -27.44 45.30
N PHE A 322 20.42 -27.46 43.97
CA PHE A 322 21.42 -26.84 43.10
C PHE A 322 21.02 -25.41 42.70
N GLY A 323 22.00 -24.63 42.25
CA GLY A 323 21.75 -23.31 41.68
C GLY A 323 21.70 -23.33 40.16
N GLY A 324 20.52 -23.10 39.58
CA GLY A 324 20.36 -22.86 38.14
C GLY A 324 20.44 -21.36 37.82
N SER A 325 21.13 -20.97 36.75
CA SER A 325 20.98 -19.59 36.25
C SER A 325 19.71 -19.49 35.42
N ARG A 326 18.71 -18.74 35.89
CA ARG A 326 17.56 -18.39 35.07
C ARG A 326 18.01 -17.33 34.06
N LYS A 327 17.87 -17.63 32.77
CA LYS A 327 17.95 -16.61 31.71
C LYS A 327 16.53 -16.09 31.52
N ASP A 328 16.33 -14.79 31.64
CA ASP A 328 15.06 -14.21 31.25
C ASP A 328 14.89 -14.24 29.74
N VAL A 329 13.63 -14.34 29.33
CA VAL A 329 13.23 -14.26 27.93
C VAL A 329 13.31 -12.78 27.52
N GLY A 330 14.13 -12.52 26.52
CA GLY A 330 14.30 -11.20 25.91
C GLY A 330 14.17 -11.32 24.40
N GLY A 331 14.44 -10.21 23.72
CA GLY A 331 14.29 -10.09 22.27
C GLY A 331 14.34 -8.63 21.87
N VAL A 332 14.34 -8.36 20.57
CA VAL A 332 14.12 -7.01 20.04
C VAL A 332 12.79 -7.02 19.30
N VAL A 333 11.89 -6.15 19.70
CA VAL A 333 10.60 -5.94 19.03
C VAL A 333 10.64 -4.53 18.43
N VAL A 334 10.57 -4.46 17.11
CA VAL A 334 10.45 -3.21 16.38
C VAL A 334 9.02 -3.13 15.85
N VAL A 335 8.34 -2.03 16.16
CA VAL A 335 6.92 -1.84 15.81
C VAL A 335 6.80 -0.68 14.83
N ASP A 336 6.28 -0.99 13.66
CA ASP A 336 5.77 0.00 12.72
C ASP A 336 4.53 0.65 13.34
N VAL A 337 4.57 1.96 13.56
CA VAL A 337 3.43 2.78 14.00
C VAL A 337 3.16 3.89 13.00
N SER A 338 3.55 3.71 11.74
CA SER A 338 3.19 4.59 10.64
C SER A 338 1.82 4.22 10.05
N GLY A 339 1.10 5.22 9.54
CA GLY A 339 -0.18 5.01 8.87
C GLY A 339 -1.25 4.42 9.79
N SER A 340 -1.84 3.30 9.37
CA SER A 340 -2.94 2.61 10.07
C SER A 340 -2.48 1.68 11.20
N MET A 341 -1.17 1.50 11.38
CA MET A 341 -0.62 0.69 12.47
C MET A 341 -0.57 1.49 13.77
N SER A 342 -1.14 0.93 14.83
CA SER A 342 -1.10 1.52 16.16
C SER A 342 -0.57 0.53 17.19
N LEU A 343 0.07 1.07 18.23
CA LEU A 343 0.52 0.30 19.38
C LEU A 343 -0.14 0.89 20.62
N THR A 344 -0.97 0.09 21.30
CA THR A 344 -1.62 0.53 22.54
C THR A 344 -0.76 0.21 23.77
N GLU A 345 -1.06 0.84 24.91
CA GLU A 345 -0.37 0.51 26.16
C GLU A 345 -0.60 -0.95 26.56
N HIS A 346 -1.80 -1.46 26.31
CA HIS A 346 -2.15 -2.86 26.57
C HIS A 346 -1.27 -3.82 25.76
N ASP A 347 -0.97 -3.48 24.50
CA ASP A 347 -0.11 -4.30 23.65
C ASP A 347 1.35 -4.28 24.12
N LEU A 348 1.86 -3.10 24.48
CA LEU A 348 3.18 -2.97 25.08
C LEU A 348 3.31 -3.81 26.36
N VAL A 349 2.30 -3.77 27.23
CA VAL A 349 2.27 -4.61 28.45
C VAL A 349 2.26 -6.09 28.10
N ARG A 350 1.46 -6.53 27.13
CA ARG A 350 1.41 -7.95 26.72
C ARG A 350 2.72 -8.45 26.13
N ILE A 351 3.40 -7.61 25.33
CA ILE A 351 4.76 -7.90 24.81
C ILE A 351 5.73 -8.09 25.97
N LEU A 352 5.70 -7.18 26.95
CA LEU A 352 6.60 -7.22 28.10
C LEU A 352 6.26 -8.33 29.10
N ASP A 353 5.01 -8.73 29.22
CA ASP A 353 4.62 -9.92 30.00
C ASP A 353 5.14 -11.22 29.35
N ALA A 354 5.21 -11.26 28.02
CA ALA A 354 5.77 -12.40 27.29
C ALA A 354 7.31 -12.43 27.36
N ALA A 355 7.95 -11.27 27.23
CA ALA A 355 9.40 -11.11 27.26
C ALA A 355 9.80 -9.89 28.12
N PRO A 356 9.94 -10.06 29.45
CA PRO A 356 10.20 -8.95 30.38
C PRO A 356 11.50 -8.18 30.13
N MET A 357 12.45 -8.79 29.41
CA MET A 357 13.73 -8.19 29.05
C MET A 357 13.79 -7.76 27.58
N ALA A 358 12.65 -7.72 26.88
CA ALA A 358 12.60 -7.27 25.49
C ALA A 358 13.01 -5.80 25.38
N THR A 359 13.77 -5.49 24.34
CA THR A 359 13.92 -4.11 23.86
C THR A 359 12.79 -3.85 22.88
N VAL A 360 11.96 -2.85 23.17
CA VAL A 360 10.83 -2.49 22.33
C VAL A 360 11.02 -1.05 21.88
N PHE A 361 10.99 -0.82 20.57
CA PHE A 361 10.92 0.53 20.02
C PHE A 361 9.91 0.59 18.89
N ALA A 362 9.26 1.74 18.76
CA ALA A 362 8.34 2.04 17.68
C ALA A 362 8.98 3.03 16.71
N TYR A 363 8.59 3.00 15.44
CA TYR A 363 9.03 3.97 14.45
C TYR A 363 7.88 4.46 13.57
N SER A 364 7.99 5.68 13.09
CA SER A 364 7.10 6.29 12.10
C SER A 364 7.87 7.42 11.44
N GLY A 365 7.94 7.40 10.12
CA GLY A 365 8.68 8.37 9.30
C GLY A 365 7.97 9.72 9.27
N ALA A 366 8.74 10.79 9.43
CA ALA A 366 8.21 12.15 9.43
C ALA A 366 7.74 12.56 8.02
N MET A 367 6.42 12.67 7.81
CA MET A 367 5.82 13.13 6.54
C MET A 367 5.95 14.64 6.33
N THR A 368 6.02 15.43 7.40
CA THR A 368 5.71 16.87 7.32
C THR A 368 6.52 17.72 8.31
N ARG A 369 7.78 18.06 7.97
CA ARG A 369 8.31 19.38 8.36
C ARG A 369 9.03 20.06 7.20
N ARG A 370 8.24 20.87 6.49
CA ARG A 370 8.63 21.92 5.53
C ARG A 370 9.51 23.03 6.15
N LYS A 371 9.97 22.91 7.41
CA LYS A 371 10.71 23.94 8.16
C LYS A 371 11.95 23.47 8.92
N ALA A 372 12.36 22.20 8.84
CA ALA A 372 13.60 21.77 9.49
C ALA A 372 14.68 21.49 8.44
N THR A 373 15.53 22.49 8.20
CA THR A 373 16.88 22.27 7.67
C THR A 373 17.65 21.42 8.68
N GLY A 374 17.62 20.09 8.52
CA GLY A 374 18.38 19.15 9.34
C GLY A 374 17.68 17.81 9.58
N PHE A 375 18.46 16.72 9.60
CA PHE A 375 18.06 15.34 9.91
C PHE A 375 17.68 15.13 11.40
N THR A 376 16.97 16.08 12.02
CA THR A 376 16.88 16.18 13.49
C THR A 376 15.49 15.92 14.07
N VAL A 377 14.50 15.57 13.25
CA VAL A 377 13.16 15.21 13.75
C VAL A 377 13.16 13.73 14.17
N PRO A 378 12.83 13.42 15.43
CA PRO A 378 12.70 12.03 15.87
C PRO A 378 11.66 11.25 15.05
N ASN A 379 12.02 10.04 14.68
CA ASN A 379 11.16 9.10 13.93
C ASN A 379 11.20 7.68 14.52
N ALA A 380 11.79 7.55 15.71
CA ALA A 380 11.82 6.32 16.50
C ALA A 380 11.76 6.64 18.00
N TRP A 381 11.10 5.78 18.77
CA TRP A 381 10.89 5.96 20.21
C TRP A 381 11.18 4.67 20.96
N LEU A 382 12.09 4.76 21.94
CA LEU A 382 12.48 3.61 22.76
C LEU A 382 11.47 3.40 23.89
N LEU A 383 10.59 2.41 23.75
CA LEU A 383 9.48 2.17 24.67
C LEU A 383 9.88 1.28 25.85
N SER A 384 10.79 0.34 25.62
CA SER A 384 11.32 -0.51 26.67
C SER A 384 12.77 -0.90 26.39
N TRP A 385 13.56 -0.93 27.45
CA TRP A 385 14.94 -1.38 27.42
C TRP A 385 15.37 -1.87 28.80
N ASN A 386 16.10 -2.98 28.82
CA ASN A 386 16.74 -3.53 30.02
C ASN A 386 15.78 -3.64 31.22
N GLY A 387 14.62 -4.28 31.02
CA GLY A 387 13.65 -4.49 32.09
C GLY A 387 12.94 -3.24 32.59
N LYS A 388 13.03 -2.12 31.86
CA LYS A 388 12.28 -0.88 32.10
C LYS A 388 11.42 -0.54 30.90
N ARG A 389 10.29 0.10 31.12
CA ARG A 389 9.40 0.68 30.10
C ARG A 389 9.18 2.17 30.36
N ILE A 390 8.69 2.87 29.35
CA ILE A 390 8.23 4.25 29.51
C ILE A 390 7.00 4.31 30.42
N GLN A 391 6.77 5.47 31.03
CA GLN A 391 5.67 5.66 31.97
C GLN A 391 4.32 5.84 31.28
N ASP A 392 4.28 6.64 30.22
CA ASP A 392 3.05 7.00 29.51
C ASP A 392 3.27 6.85 28.00
N LEU A 393 2.60 5.86 27.41
CA LEU A 393 2.65 5.63 25.97
C LEU A 393 1.90 6.73 25.20
N LYS A 394 0.81 7.28 25.76
CA LYS A 394 -0.01 8.28 25.07
C LYS A 394 0.77 9.56 24.80
N ALA A 395 1.64 9.96 25.72
CA ALA A 395 2.52 11.11 25.55
C ALA A 395 3.54 10.96 24.41
N VAL A 396 3.86 9.73 24.01
CA VAL A 396 4.70 9.40 22.86
C VAL A 396 3.85 9.21 21.61
N GLN A 397 2.66 8.63 21.77
CA GLN A 397 1.72 8.33 20.71
C GLN A 397 1.34 9.55 19.89
N THR A 398 0.99 10.65 20.56
CA THR A 398 0.68 11.91 19.87
C THR A 398 1.83 12.40 18.98
N ARG A 399 3.09 12.12 19.34
CA ARG A 399 4.27 12.55 18.57
C ARG A 399 4.51 11.69 17.34
N TRP A 400 4.15 10.41 17.38
CA TRP A 400 4.29 9.54 16.22
C TRP A 400 3.08 9.58 15.30
N GLU A 401 1.90 9.98 15.79
CA GLU A 401 0.70 10.29 14.99
C GLU A 401 0.90 11.56 14.15
N GLU A 402 1.76 12.47 14.60
CA GLU A 402 2.26 13.60 13.79
C GLU A 402 3.22 13.15 12.66
N ASN A 403 3.79 11.94 12.78
CA ASN A 403 4.53 11.27 11.72
C ASN A 403 3.59 10.30 10.97
N GLY A 404 3.96 9.82 9.78
CA GLY A 404 3.01 9.02 9.00
C GLY A 404 3.53 8.21 7.84
N GLY A 405 4.85 8.14 7.59
CA GLY A 405 5.41 7.42 6.43
C GLY A 405 6.33 6.26 6.81
N ASN A 406 6.52 5.30 5.93
CA ASN A 406 7.33 4.09 6.21
C ASN A 406 8.80 4.26 5.77
N GLY A 407 9.22 5.47 5.41
CA GLY A 407 10.55 5.78 4.86
C GLY A 407 11.77 5.46 5.73
N VAL A 408 11.58 4.83 6.89
CA VAL A 408 12.62 4.42 7.85
C VAL A 408 12.66 2.91 8.09
N ASP A 409 11.87 2.09 7.37
CA ASP A 409 11.79 0.63 7.60
C ASP A 409 13.16 -0.06 7.58
N GLY A 410 13.93 0.18 6.52
CA GLY A 410 15.25 -0.43 6.36
C GLY A 410 16.17 -0.12 7.54
N PRO A 411 16.39 1.17 7.88
CA PRO A 411 17.13 1.59 9.06
C PRO A 411 16.59 1.06 10.39
N ALA A 412 15.27 1.00 10.57
CA ALA A 412 14.63 0.49 11.79
C ALA A 412 14.95 -1.00 11.98
N VAL A 413 14.76 -1.82 10.95
CA VAL A 413 15.08 -3.26 11.00
C VAL A 413 16.59 -3.49 11.17
N ALA A 414 17.43 -2.73 10.46
CA ALA A 414 18.88 -2.79 10.62
C ALA A 414 19.33 -2.45 12.05
N HIS A 415 18.72 -1.43 12.66
CA HIS A 415 18.96 -1.08 14.04
C HIS A 415 18.54 -2.21 14.99
N ALA A 416 17.37 -2.81 14.77
CA ALA A 416 16.88 -3.93 15.59
C ALA A 416 17.86 -5.12 15.55
N VAL A 417 18.36 -5.48 14.37
CA VAL A 417 19.37 -6.53 14.19
C VAL A 417 20.68 -6.18 14.88
N ALA A 418 21.12 -4.92 14.80
CA ALA A 418 22.34 -4.45 15.46
C ALA A 418 22.22 -4.49 16.99
N VAL A 419 21.09 -4.07 17.57
CA VAL A 419 20.78 -4.15 19.01
C VAL A 419 20.65 -5.60 19.48
N ALA A 420 20.11 -6.49 18.65
CA ALA A 420 20.15 -7.93 18.97
C ALA A 420 21.59 -8.46 18.99
N GLY A 421 22.44 -7.98 18.07
CA GLY A 421 23.86 -8.29 17.92
C GLY A 421 24.76 -7.82 19.07
N ARG A 422 24.52 -6.62 19.58
CA ARG A 422 25.31 -5.95 20.61
C ARG A 422 24.43 -5.76 21.84
N ARG A 423 24.79 -6.31 23.01
CA ARG A 423 24.13 -5.96 24.31
C ARG A 423 24.43 -4.51 24.74
N SER A 424 24.32 -3.56 23.82
CA SER A 424 24.69 -2.15 23.96
C SER A 424 23.44 -1.29 23.86
N SER A 425 23.50 -0.07 24.41
CA SER A 425 22.38 0.87 24.43
C SER A 425 21.94 1.26 23.02
N PRO A 426 20.62 1.35 22.74
CA PRO A 426 20.07 1.74 21.42
C PRO A 426 20.55 3.12 20.92
N GLY A 427 20.89 4.05 21.81
CA GLY A 427 21.26 5.43 21.45
C GLY A 427 22.66 5.66 20.88
N THR A 428 23.50 4.63 20.69
CA THR A 428 24.92 4.82 20.33
C THR A 428 25.29 4.28 18.95
N VAL A 429 24.31 3.85 18.15
CA VAL A 429 24.58 3.26 16.82
C VAL A 429 24.60 4.36 15.75
N SER A 430 25.79 4.63 15.19
CA SER A 430 25.96 5.54 14.06
C SER A 430 25.28 4.98 12.79
N PRO A 431 24.58 5.80 11.98
CA PRO A 431 23.85 5.36 10.78
C PRO A 431 24.70 4.71 9.67
N VAL A 432 26.04 4.79 9.74
CA VAL A 432 26.93 4.50 8.60
C VAL A 432 27.42 3.05 8.52
N GLU A 433 27.28 2.23 9.59
CA GLU A 433 27.81 0.85 9.61
C GLU A 433 26.78 -0.25 9.26
N TRP A 434 25.94 0.00 8.25
CA TRP A 434 24.82 -0.88 7.84
C TRP A 434 25.22 -2.18 7.12
N ARG A 435 26.51 -2.37 6.79
CA ARG A 435 26.96 -3.49 5.92
C ARG A 435 27.52 -4.73 6.62
N ALA A 436 27.64 -4.75 7.95
CA ALA A 436 28.46 -5.78 8.62
C ALA A 436 27.84 -6.51 9.83
N SER A 437 26.62 -6.18 10.27
CA SER A 437 26.06 -6.82 11.47
C SER A 437 25.48 -8.22 11.16
N LYS A 438 26.23 -9.26 11.53
CA LYS A 438 25.63 -10.58 11.78
C LYS A 438 24.83 -10.47 13.07
N GLY A 439 23.50 -10.61 13.01
CA GLY A 439 22.66 -10.66 14.22
C GLY A 439 23.23 -11.67 15.23
N ALA A 440 23.12 -11.39 16.53
CA ALA A 440 23.62 -12.33 17.54
C ALA A 440 22.85 -13.65 17.43
N LYS A 441 23.58 -14.77 17.36
CA LYS A 441 22.98 -16.10 17.44
C LYS A 441 22.14 -16.20 18.72
N GLY A 442 20.81 -16.28 18.57
CA GLY A 442 19.89 -16.68 19.63
C GLY A 442 19.10 -15.56 20.33
N VAL A 443 19.16 -14.30 19.89
CA VAL A 443 18.23 -13.25 20.34
C VAL A 443 17.20 -13.02 19.23
N PRO A 444 15.90 -13.27 19.46
CA PRO A 444 14.89 -13.09 18.42
C PRO A 444 14.69 -11.60 18.11
N VAL A 445 14.55 -11.29 16.82
CA VAL A 445 14.10 -9.99 16.34
C VAL A 445 12.72 -10.16 15.73
N VAL A 446 11.73 -9.43 16.25
CA VAL A 446 10.36 -9.42 15.76
C VAL A 446 10.07 -8.06 15.17
N TRP A 447 9.64 -8.03 13.91
CA TRP A 447 9.19 -6.82 13.23
C TRP A 447 7.68 -6.87 13.07
N VAL A 448 6.99 -5.96 13.76
CA VAL A 448 5.54 -5.80 13.65
C VAL A 448 5.27 -4.78 12.55
N THR A 449 4.67 -5.22 11.44
CA THR A 449 4.36 -4.38 10.27
C THR A 449 3.22 -5.02 9.47
N ASP A 450 2.41 -4.22 8.80
CA ASP A 450 1.38 -4.66 7.85
C ASP A 450 1.98 -5.17 6.53
N GLY A 451 3.30 -4.97 6.32
CA GLY A 451 4.04 -5.39 5.14
C GLY A 451 4.14 -4.32 4.05
N ALA A 452 3.59 -3.13 4.25
CA ALA A 452 3.85 -1.98 3.41
C ALA A 452 5.24 -1.43 3.74
N VAL A 453 6.11 -1.38 2.73
CA VAL A 453 7.46 -0.82 2.86
C VAL A 453 7.54 0.37 1.91
N THR A 454 8.00 1.53 2.39
CA THR A 454 8.13 2.74 1.55
C THR A 454 9.50 3.43 1.70
N ASP A 455 9.94 4.17 0.69
CA ASP A 455 11.18 4.96 0.75
C ASP A 455 10.97 6.29 1.51
N SER A 456 11.99 7.14 1.59
CA SER A 456 11.91 8.43 2.30
C SER A 456 10.82 9.40 1.80
N HIS A 457 10.17 9.10 0.67
CA HIS A 457 9.11 9.90 0.07
C HIS A 457 7.76 9.18 0.05
N ASP A 458 7.65 8.08 0.80
CA ASP A 458 6.46 7.24 0.89
C ASP A 458 6.08 6.53 -0.42
N TYR A 459 7.07 6.30 -1.29
CA TYR A 459 6.91 5.49 -2.51
C TYR A 459 7.33 4.05 -2.28
N ILE A 460 6.83 3.12 -3.11
CA ILE A 460 7.36 1.75 -3.15
C ILE A 460 8.88 1.83 -3.41
N PRO A 461 9.74 1.26 -2.55
CA PRO A 461 11.16 1.43 -2.66
C PRO A 461 11.66 0.70 -3.91
N PRO A 462 12.65 1.26 -4.63
CA PRO A 462 13.28 0.54 -5.73
C PRO A 462 13.92 -0.75 -5.23
N ALA A 463 14.17 -1.69 -6.15
CA ALA A 463 14.83 -2.96 -5.86
C ALA A 463 16.19 -2.80 -5.15
N SER A 464 16.88 -1.67 -5.37
CA SER A 464 18.13 -1.31 -4.69
C SER A 464 17.98 -1.11 -3.18
N LEU A 465 16.79 -0.82 -2.67
CA LEU A 465 16.48 -0.74 -1.23
C LEU A 465 15.81 -2.02 -0.73
N MET A 466 14.85 -2.57 -1.49
CA MET A 466 14.11 -3.77 -1.12
C MET A 466 14.98 -5.01 -1.05
N GLY A 467 15.89 -5.20 -2.02
CA GLY A 467 16.79 -6.36 -2.06
C GLY A 467 17.65 -6.47 -0.80
N PRO A 468 18.43 -5.43 -0.43
CA PRO A 468 19.23 -5.44 0.80
C PRO A 468 18.42 -5.62 2.09
N LEU A 469 17.20 -5.05 2.18
CA LEU A 469 16.32 -5.24 3.34
C LEU A 469 15.83 -6.68 3.45
N ALA A 470 15.34 -7.26 2.35
CA ALA A 470 14.93 -8.66 2.30
C ALA A 470 16.08 -9.61 2.69
N ASP A 471 17.27 -9.35 2.16
CA ASP A 471 18.50 -10.05 2.50
C ASP A 471 18.83 -9.96 3.99
N LEU A 472 18.71 -8.77 4.58
CA LEU A 472 18.93 -8.55 6.00
C LEU A 472 17.93 -9.34 6.85
N VAL A 473 16.63 -9.22 6.55
CA VAL A 473 15.54 -9.95 7.22
C VAL A 473 15.80 -11.45 7.17
N HIS A 474 16.16 -11.97 6.00
CA HIS A 474 16.43 -13.39 5.79
C HIS A 474 17.68 -13.85 6.55
N ARG A 475 18.83 -13.17 6.37
CA ARG A 475 20.11 -13.55 6.99
C ARG A 475 20.08 -13.44 8.51
N ALA A 476 19.38 -12.44 9.05
CA ALA A 476 19.27 -12.23 10.49
C ALA A 476 18.15 -13.05 11.15
N GLY A 477 17.29 -13.72 10.36
CA GLY A 477 16.15 -14.48 10.88
C GLY A 477 15.11 -13.59 11.57
N VAL A 478 14.87 -12.40 11.02
CA VAL A 478 13.84 -11.48 11.54
C VAL A 478 12.46 -12.10 11.32
N ILE A 479 11.67 -12.16 12.38
CA ILE A 479 10.30 -12.70 12.35
C ILE A 479 9.35 -11.54 12.10
N ILE A 480 8.63 -11.58 10.98
CA ILE A 480 7.65 -10.55 10.63
C ILE A 480 6.27 -10.98 11.12
N THR A 481 5.57 -10.09 11.81
CA THR A 481 4.24 -10.32 12.35
C THR A 481 3.30 -9.17 12.00
N PRO A 482 2.04 -9.44 11.60
CA PRO A 482 1.12 -8.39 11.19
C PRO A 482 0.58 -7.54 12.34
N THR A 483 0.62 -8.07 13.57
CA THR A 483 0.04 -7.39 14.74
C THR A 483 0.85 -7.63 16.02
N PRO A 484 0.72 -6.77 17.04
CA PRO A 484 1.31 -6.99 18.35
C PRO A 484 0.89 -8.32 19.00
N GLU A 485 -0.35 -8.79 18.79
CA GLU A 485 -0.84 -10.09 19.27
C GLU A 485 0.01 -11.23 18.71
N SER A 486 0.30 -11.17 17.41
CA SER A 486 1.08 -12.17 16.71
C SER A 486 2.54 -12.17 17.21
N ALA A 487 3.09 -10.99 17.50
CA ALA A 487 4.40 -10.86 18.14
C ALA A 487 4.42 -11.50 19.54
N VAL A 488 3.38 -11.30 20.35
CA VAL A 488 3.25 -11.94 21.67
C VAL A 488 3.23 -13.47 21.56
N ALA A 489 2.51 -14.01 20.57
CA ALA A 489 2.48 -15.46 20.33
C ALA A 489 3.87 -16.01 19.98
N VAL A 490 4.62 -15.30 19.14
CA VAL A 490 6.01 -15.64 18.79
C VAL A 490 6.91 -15.62 20.02
N LEU A 491 6.85 -14.56 20.83
CA LEU A 491 7.68 -14.41 22.04
C LEU A 491 7.42 -15.47 23.10
N ARG A 492 6.18 -16.00 23.18
CA ARG A 492 5.83 -17.08 24.11
C ARG A 492 6.23 -18.47 23.63
N ALA A 493 6.61 -18.62 22.34
CA ALA A 493 6.94 -19.92 21.78
C ALA A 493 8.19 -20.52 22.48
N PRO A 494 8.14 -21.76 23.00
CA PRO A 494 9.25 -22.38 23.75
C PRO A 494 10.55 -22.59 22.94
N SER A 495 10.51 -22.38 21.63
CA SER A 495 11.63 -22.59 20.71
C SER A 495 11.82 -21.39 19.76
N LEU A 496 12.07 -20.21 20.33
CA LEU A 496 12.55 -19.04 19.57
C LEU A 496 13.84 -19.31 18.75
N SER A 497 14.52 -20.43 18.99
CA SER A 497 15.68 -20.88 18.19
C SER A 497 15.34 -21.69 16.94
N ARG A 498 14.06 -22.01 16.68
CA ARG A 498 13.64 -22.90 15.57
C ARG A 498 12.33 -22.54 14.87
N ALA A 499 11.70 -21.40 15.17
CA ALA A 499 10.56 -20.93 14.39
C ALA A 499 11.01 -20.68 12.94
N ARG A 500 10.77 -21.65 12.06
CA ARG A 500 10.94 -21.51 10.61
C ARG A 500 10.06 -20.35 10.18
N VAL A 501 10.71 -19.32 9.65
CA VAL A 501 10.11 -18.18 8.98
C VAL A 501 9.03 -18.69 8.03
N ASP A 502 7.83 -18.13 8.11
CA ASP A 502 6.83 -18.31 7.05
C ASP A 502 7.30 -17.53 5.82
N HIS A 503 8.19 -18.17 5.05
CA HIS A 503 8.83 -17.60 3.86
C HIS A 503 7.80 -17.21 2.79
N HIS A 504 6.53 -17.61 2.89
CA HIS A 504 5.53 -17.34 1.87
C HIS A 504 5.15 -15.86 1.74
N ARG A 505 5.22 -15.04 2.81
CA ARG A 505 4.84 -13.61 2.72
C ARG A 505 5.97 -12.72 2.22
N LEU A 506 7.21 -12.88 2.70
CA LEU A 506 8.33 -12.15 2.11
C LEU A 506 8.60 -12.62 0.67
N ALA A 507 8.44 -13.92 0.39
CA ALA A 507 8.53 -14.41 -0.97
C ALA A 507 7.34 -13.99 -1.83
N SER A 508 6.15 -13.68 -1.30
CA SER A 508 5.08 -13.08 -2.12
C SER A 508 5.40 -11.62 -2.46
N VAL A 509 6.00 -10.87 -1.55
CA VAL A 509 6.49 -9.49 -1.80
C VAL A 509 7.72 -9.48 -2.74
N ILE A 510 8.63 -10.45 -2.62
CA ILE A 510 9.84 -10.59 -3.45
C ILE A 510 9.55 -11.25 -4.82
N ARG A 511 8.70 -12.29 -4.90
CA ARG A 511 8.27 -12.89 -6.19
C ARG A 511 7.35 -11.96 -6.98
N LYS A 512 6.62 -11.05 -6.34
CA LYS A 512 5.83 -10.02 -7.04
C LYS A 512 6.70 -8.89 -7.62
N SER A 513 7.92 -8.70 -7.11
CA SER A 513 8.91 -7.73 -7.65
C SER A 513 9.90 -8.33 -8.64
N HIS A 514 10.19 -9.63 -8.53
CA HIS A 514 10.97 -10.38 -9.53
C HIS A 514 10.02 -11.21 -10.40
N GLY A 515 9.61 -10.64 -11.54
CA GLY A 515 8.95 -11.42 -12.60
C GLY A 515 9.72 -12.73 -12.80
N GLY A 516 9.01 -13.84 -12.63
CA GLY A 516 9.57 -15.15 -12.28
C GLY A 516 10.92 -15.48 -12.91
N ALA A 517 11.95 -15.58 -12.08
CA ALA A 517 13.15 -16.38 -12.31
C ALA A 517 13.83 -16.65 -10.97
N LEU A 518 13.45 -17.76 -10.34
CA LEU A 518 14.27 -18.58 -9.43
C LEU A 518 13.91 -20.04 -9.66
#